data_AF-A0A1V2QGP0-F1
#
_entry.id   AF-A0A1V2QGP0-F1
#
_cell.length_a   1.000
_cell.length_b   1.000
_cell.length_c   1.000
_cell.angle_alpha   90.00
_cell.angle_beta   90.00
_cell.angle_gamma   90.00
#
_symmetry.space_group_name_H-M   'P 1'
#
loop_
_entity.id
_entity.type
_entity.pdbx_description
1 polymer ?
#
loop_
_entity_poly.entity_id
_entity_poly.type
_entity_poly.pdbx_seq_one_letter_code
_entity_poly.pdbx_strand_id
1 'polypeptide(L)'
;MHRELEQSLRADLAAVARMVDVGSDDAVAAVARSEMPRLLRALHALLDAHQPDANGRCPTCRDRRFWRLHYWRRPNVPCRAFLAARLAWTASDEIQSSHSNDRRSSEPAA
;
A
#
# COMPACT_ATOMS: atom_id res chain seq x y z
N MET A 1 -5.68 20.08 12.63
CA MET A 1 -6.22 18.70 12.77
C MET A 1 -6.04 17.79 11.55
N HIS A 2 -6.75 17.95 10.42
CA HIS A 2 -6.61 16.99 9.29
C HIS A 2 -5.20 16.91 8.69
N ARG A 3 -4.48 18.04 8.62
CA ARG A 3 -3.09 18.07 8.14
C ARG A 3 -2.10 17.46 9.13
N GLU A 4 -2.31 17.63 10.43
CA GLU A 4 -1.45 17.04 11.47
C GLU A 4 -1.52 15.51 11.43
N LEU A 5 -2.73 14.95 11.29
CA LEU A 5 -2.91 13.50 11.14
C LEU A 5 -2.20 12.98 9.89
N GLU A 6 -2.37 13.65 8.75
CA GLU A 6 -1.71 13.28 7.50
C GLU A 6 -0.18 13.33 7.62
N GLN A 7 0.35 14.39 8.23
CA GLN A 7 1.78 14.57 8.44
C GLN A 7 2.37 13.51 9.36
N SER A 8 1.68 13.22 10.48
CA SER A 8 2.11 12.17 11.42
C SER A 8 2.16 10.81 10.72
N LEU A 9 1.10 10.43 10.01
CA LEU A 9 1.05 9.15 9.29
C LEU A 9 2.17 9.05 8.24
N ARG A 10 2.41 10.11 7.47
CA ARG A 10 3.50 10.14 6.49
C ARG A 10 4.88 10.04 7.16
N ALA A 11 5.07 10.69 8.29
CA ALA A 11 6.32 10.63 9.05
C ALA A 11 6.58 9.20 9.57
N ASP A 12 5.54 8.54 10.12
CA ASP A 12 5.63 7.17 10.60
C ASP A 12 5.99 6.19 9.48
N LEU A 13 5.31 6.27 8.32
CA LEU A 13 5.60 5.45 7.15
C LEU A 13 7.04 5.67 6.63
N ALA A 14 7.48 6.93 6.59
CA ALA A 14 8.85 7.27 6.16
C ALA A 14 9.90 6.75 7.14
N ALA A 15 9.61 6.72 8.45
CA ALA A 15 10.52 6.16 9.44
C ALA A 15 10.69 4.65 9.26
N VAL A 16 9.60 3.91 9.03
CA VAL A 16 9.66 2.47 8.74
C VAL A 16 10.45 2.20 7.46
N ALA A 17 10.19 2.95 6.39
CA ALA A 17 10.93 2.81 5.14
C ALA A 17 12.45 3.02 5.32
N ARG A 18 12.86 4.06 6.06
CA ARG A 18 14.28 4.33 6.34
C ARG A 18 14.96 3.21 7.13
N MET A 19 14.26 2.63 8.11
CA MET A 19 14.81 1.52 8.90
C MET A 19 15.04 0.27 8.04
N VAL A 20 14.16 0.02 7.07
CA VAL A 20 14.30 -1.10 6.13
C VAL A 20 15.44 -0.85 5.12
N ASP A 21 15.65 0.40 4.71
CA ASP A 21 16.65 0.77 3.69
C ASP A 21 18.10 0.79 4.21
N VAL A 22 18.31 1.28 5.43
CA VAL A 22 19.65 1.52 5.99
C VAL A 22 20.02 0.53 7.12
N GLY A 23 19.05 -0.26 7.61
CA GLY A 23 19.25 -1.18 8.72
C GLY A 23 20.10 -2.40 8.35
N SER A 24 20.79 -2.98 9.34
CA SER A 24 21.35 -4.33 9.21
C SER A 24 20.22 -5.36 9.09
N ASP A 25 20.50 -6.53 8.51
CA ASP A 25 19.50 -7.58 8.31
C ASP A 25 18.74 -7.95 9.60
N ASP A 26 19.42 -8.02 10.74
CA ASP A 26 18.79 -8.28 12.04
C ASP A 26 17.85 -7.14 12.47
N ALA A 27 18.26 -5.89 12.26
CA ALA A 27 17.44 -4.72 12.56
C ALA A 27 16.21 -4.66 11.64
N VAL A 28 16.39 -4.93 10.34
CA VAL A 28 15.29 -5.02 9.37
C VAL A 28 14.33 -6.13 9.74
N ALA A 29 14.83 -7.30 10.13
CA ALA A 29 13.98 -8.43 10.53
C ALA A 29 13.22 -8.14 11.84
N ALA A 30 13.79 -7.39 12.78
CA ALA A 30 13.10 -6.93 13.98
C ALA A 30 11.98 -5.93 13.64
N VAL A 31 12.29 -4.92 12.82
CA VAL A 31 11.33 -3.91 12.35
C VAL A 31 10.20 -4.54 11.53
N ALA A 32 10.50 -5.48 10.63
CA ALA A 32 9.49 -6.19 9.87
C ALA A 32 8.50 -6.93 10.79
N ARG A 33 9.01 -7.61 11.83
CA ARG A 33 8.14 -8.31 12.80
C ARG A 33 7.27 -7.36 13.61
N SER A 34 7.76 -6.17 13.99
CA SER A 34 6.98 -5.23 14.79
C SER A 34 6.01 -4.38 13.96
N GLU A 35 6.44 -3.92 12.78
CA GLU A 35 5.71 -2.93 11.99
C GLU A 35 4.82 -3.55 10.91
N MET A 36 5.19 -4.69 10.31
CA MET A 36 4.37 -5.32 9.26
C MET A 36 2.93 -5.61 9.73
N PRO A 37 2.68 -6.14 10.95
CA PRO A 37 1.32 -6.35 11.43
C PRO A 37 0.53 -5.04 11.61
N ARG A 38 1.21 -3.92 11.89
CA ARG A 38 0.56 -2.59 12.00
C ARG A 38 0.19 -2.07 10.62
N LEU A 39 1.10 -2.18 9.66
CA LEU A 39 0.87 -1.79 8.26
C LEU A 39 -0.26 -2.59 7.62
N LEU A 40 -0.28 -3.91 7.80
CA LEU A 40 -1.36 -4.78 7.32
C LEU A 40 -2.70 -4.38 7.93
N ARG A 41 -2.76 -4.14 9.24
CA ARG A 41 -3.99 -3.68 9.91
C ARG A 41 -4.47 -2.33 9.36
N ALA A 42 -3.58 -1.37 9.15
CA ALA A 42 -3.93 -0.08 8.57
C ALA A 42 -4.45 -0.21 7.14
N LEU A 43 -3.81 -1.05 6.31
CA LEU A 43 -4.25 -1.34 4.95
C LEU A 43 -5.61 -2.04 4.93
N HIS A 44 -5.82 -3.04 5.77
CA HIS A 44 -7.12 -3.71 5.90
C HIS A 44 -8.22 -2.73 6.32
N ALA A 45 -7.99 -1.93 7.37
CA ALA A 45 -8.96 -0.93 7.79
C ALA A 45 -9.32 0.07 6.69
N LEU A 46 -8.34 0.49 5.87
CA LEU A 46 -8.58 1.34 4.70
C LEU A 46 -9.40 0.63 3.62
N LEU A 47 -9.08 -0.62 3.31
CA LEU A 47 -9.76 -1.38 2.26
C LEU A 47 -11.16 -1.84 2.67
N ASP A 48 -11.38 -2.16 3.94
CA ASP A 48 -12.68 -2.54 4.50
C ASP A 48 -13.68 -1.37 4.40
N ALA A 49 -13.22 -0.13 4.64
CA ALA A 49 -14.00 1.07 4.39
C ALA A 49 -14.39 1.26 2.90
N HIS A 50 -13.79 0.46 2.01
CA HIS A 50 -13.98 0.49 0.57
C HIS A 50 -14.54 -0.82 0.00
N GLN A 51 -14.98 -1.76 0.84
CA GLN A 51 -15.43 -3.08 0.41
C GLN A 51 -16.53 -2.99 -0.67
N PRO A 52 -16.32 -3.58 -1.85
CA PRO A 52 -17.33 -3.63 -2.90
C PRO A 52 -18.53 -4.49 -2.48
N ASP A 53 -19.74 -4.10 -2.91
CA ASP A 53 -20.94 -4.92 -2.79
C ASP A 53 -20.88 -6.17 -3.68
N ALA A 54 -21.89 -7.03 -3.61
CA ALA A 54 -22.00 -8.24 -4.44
C ALA A 54 -21.95 -7.97 -5.96
N ASN A 55 -22.14 -6.72 -6.40
CA ASN A 55 -22.06 -6.29 -7.79
C ASN A 55 -20.74 -5.57 -8.11
N GLY A 56 -19.75 -5.64 -7.21
CA GLY A 56 -18.44 -5.00 -7.37
C GLY A 56 -18.44 -3.49 -7.14
N ARG A 57 -19.48 -2.90 -6.53
CA ARG A 57 -19.60 -1.45 -6.34
C ARG A 57 -19.23 -1.02 -4.93
N CYS A 58 -18.29 -0.08 -4.82
CA CYS A 58 -17.90 0.49 -3.53
C CYS A 58 -18.84 1.64 -3.10
N PRO A 59 -19.49 1.57 -1.93
CA PRO A 59 -20.41 2.60 -1.46
C PRO A 59 -19.71 3.93 -1.18
N THR A 60 -18.50 3.90 -0.62
CA THR A 60 -17.69 5.10 -0.30
C THR A 60 -17.28 5.87 -1.56
N CYS A 61 -16.97 5.17 -2.65
CA CYS A 61 -16.69 5.82 -3.94
C CYS A 61 -17.97 6.36 -4.60
N ARG A 62 -19.11 5.68 -4.41
CA ARG A 62 -20.42 6.06 -4.96
C ARG A 62 -21.00 7.31 -4.29
N ASP A 63 -20.75 7.53 -3.00
CA ASP A 63 -21.39 8.60 -2.24
C ASP A 63 -20.79 10.00 -2.47
N ARG A 64 -19.69 10.10 -3.23
CA ARG A 64 -19.14 11.41 -3.63
C ARG A 64 -20.18 12.15 -4.49
N ARG A 65 -20.73 13.25 -3.98
CA ARG A 65 -21.85 14.09 -4.50
C ARG A 65 -21.97 14.20 -6.03
N PHE A 66 -20.85 14.22 -6.77
CA PHE A 66 -20.82 14.28 -8.23
C PHE A 66 -21.31 12.98 -8.94
N TRP A 67 -21.25 11.84 -8.27
CA TRP A 67 -21.63 10.52 -8.80
C TRP A 67 -23.12 10.23 -8.70
N ARG A 68 -23.86 10.94 -7.84
CA ARG A 68 -25.33 10.79 -7.70
C ARG A 68 -26.09 11.29 -8.94
N LEU A 69 -25.54 12.28 -9.66
CA LEU A 69 -26.16 12.87 -10.87
C LEU A 69 -25.94 12.06 -12.15
N HIS A 70 -24.95 11.17 -12.19
CA HIS A 70 -24.56 10.41 -13.39
C HIS A 70 -24.55 8.88 -13.17
N TYR A 71 -25.25 8.42 -12.13
CA TYR A 71 -25.27 7.01 -11.68
C TYR A 71 -25.76 6.02 -12.75
N TRP A 72 -26.66 6.44 -13.64
CA TRP A 72 -27.27 5.57 -14.67
C TRP A 72 -26.43 5.36 -15.94
N ARG A 73 -25.30 6.05 -16.10
CA ARG A 73 -24.53 6.05 -17.36
C ARG A 73 -23.06 5.63 -17.23
N ARG A 74 -22.62 5.13 -16.08
CA ARG A 74 -21.20 4.77 -15.87
C ARG A 74 -21.01 3.24 -15.88
N PRO A 75 -20.00 2.74 -16.62
CA PRO A 75 -19.59 1.34 -16.52
C PRO A 75 -19.10 1.02 -15.10
N ASN A 76 -19.13 -0.26 -14.73
CA ASN A 76 -18.62 -0.76 -13.46
C ASN A 76 -17.12 -0.43 -13.32
N VAL A 77 -16.79 0.75 -12.78
CA VAL A 77 -15.42 1.15 -12.50
C VAL A 77 -14.95 0.51 -11.21
N PRO A 78 -13.71 -0.03 -11.16
CA PRO A 78 -13.17 -0.63 -9.95
C PRO A 78 -13.07 0.42 -8.83
N CYS A 79 -13.17 -0.04 -7.59
CA CYS A 79 -12.99 0.81 -6.42
C CYS A 79 -11.61 1.48 -6.46
N ARG A 80 -11.56 2.81 -6.32
CA ARG A 80 -10.31 3.59 -6.45
C ARG A 80 -9.25 3.19 -5.42
N ALA A 81 -9.66 2.84 -4.20
CA ALA A 81 -8.75 2.40 -3.15
C ALA A 81 -8.11 1.04 -3.48
N PHE A 82 -8.93 0.06 -3.87
CA PHE A 82 -8.44 -1.25 -4.29
C PHE A 82 -7.55 -1.17 -5.54
N LEU A 83 -7.94 -0.35 -6.53
CA LEU A 83 -7.12 -0.15 -7.73
C LEU A 83 -5.77 0.48 -7.38
N ALA A 84 -5.76 1.54 -6.57
CA ALA A 84 -4.52 2.20 -6.14
C ALA A 84 -3.62 1.24 -5.35
N ALA A 85 -4.18 0.47 -4.41
CA ALA A 85 -3.46 -0.52 -3.64
C ALA A 85 -2.85 -1.61 -4.55
N ARG A 86 -3.62 -2.13 -5.51
CA ARG A 86 -3.13 -3.14 -6.46
C ARG A 86 -1.96 -2.62 -7.29
N LEU A 87 -2.08 -1.41 -7.84
CA LEU A 87 -1.02 -0.81 -8.66
C LEU A 87 0.25 -0.56 -7.86
N ALA A 88 0.13 -0.05 -6.63
CA ALA A 88 1.26 0.18 -5.75
C ALA A 88 1.94 -1.13 -5.32
N TRP A 89 1.16 -2.19 -5.10
CA TRP A 89 1.66 -3.51 -4.77
C TRP A 89 2.50 -4.09 -5.91
N THR A 90 1.96 -4.09 -7.14
CA THR A 90 2.67 -4.65 -8.30
C THR A 90 3.93 -3.87 -8.67
N ALA A 91 3.92 -2.53 -8.48
CA ALA A 91 5.11 -1.71 -8.69
C ALA A 91 6.25 -2.03 -7.69
N SER A 92 5.91 -2.55 -6.50
CA SER A 92 6.90 -2.91 -5.48
C SER A 92 7.61 -4.24 -5.78
N ASP A 93 6.92 -5.17 -6.44
CA ASP A 93 7.47 -6.49 -6.81
C ASP A 93 8.59 -6.36 -7.88
N GLU A 94 8.50 -5.37 -8.77
CA GLU A 94 9.51 -5.10 -9.81
C GLU A 94 10.85 -4.59 -9.22
N ILE A 95 10.80 -3.85 -8.12
CA ILE A 95 11.99 -3.27 -7.48
C ILE A 95 12.81 -4.35 -6.75
N GLN A 96 12.14 -5.31 -6.10
CA GLN A 96 12.80 -6.39 -5.36
C GLN A 96 13.47 -7.42 -6.27
N SER A 97 12.85 -7.75 -7.42
CA SER A 97 13.42 -8.68 -8.39
C SER A 97 14.73 -8.16 -9.01
N SER A 98 14.87 -6.85 -9.17
CA SER A 98 16.09 -6.22 -9.70
C SER A 98 17.26 -6.26 -8.70
N HIS A 99 17.01 -6.00 -7.40
CA HIS A 99 18.06 -6.03 -6.36
C HIS A 99 18.56 -7.45 -6.03
N SER A 100 17.71 -8.46 -6.26
CA SER A 100 18.04 -9.87 -6.03
C SER A 100 19.04 -10.41 -7.05
N ASN A 101 19.03 -9.88 -8.28
CA ASN A 101 19.89 -10.34 -9.37
C ASN A 101 21.34 -9.83 -9.25
N ASP A 102 21.55 -8.67 -8.64
CA ASP A 102 22.90 -8.08 -8.48
C ASP A 102 23.73 -8.76 -7.37
N ARG A 103 23.10 -9.22 -6.27
CA ARG A 103 23.83 -9.88 -5.17
C ARG A 103 24.35 -11.29 -5.49
N ARG A 104 23.83 -11.95 -6.54
CA ARG A 104 24.30 -13.28 -6.96
C ARG A 104 25.58 -13.23 -7.81
N SER A 105 25.97 -12.06 -8.30
CA SER A 105 27.15 -11.90 -9.18
C SER A 105 28.45 -11.56 -8.42
N SER A 106 28.45 -11.62 -7.09
CA SER A 106 29.58 -11.22 -6.23
C SER A 106 30.05 -12.33 -5.27
N GLU A 107 30.01 -13.60 -5.71
CA GLU A 107 30.83 -14.66 -5.12
C GLU A 107 32.19 -14.72 -5.85
N PRO A 108 33.33 -14.44 -5.19
CA PRO A 108 34.64 -14.62 -5.83
C PRO A 108 34.92 -16.11 -5.99
N ALA A 109 35.23 -16.52 -7.21
CA ALA A 109 35.76 -17.85 -7.50
C ALA A 109 37.07 -18.06 -6.70
N ALA A 110 37.08 -19.10 -5.88
CA ALA A 110 38.24 -19.56 -5.12
C ALA A 110 39.30 -20.20 -6.02
#